data_AF-A0A7T0NWN1-F1
#
_entry.id   AF-A0A7T0NWN1-F1
#
_cell.length_a   1.000
_cell.length_b   1.000
_cell.length_c   1.000
_cell.angle_alpha   90.00
_cell.angle_beta   90.00
_cell.angle_gamma   90.00
#
_symmetry.space_group_name_H-M   'P 1'
#
loop_
_entity.id
_entity.type
_entity.pdbx_description
1 polymer ?
#
loop_
_entity_poly.entity_id
_entity_poly.type
_entity_poly.pdbx_seq_one_letter_code
_entity_poly.pdbx_strand_id
1 'polypeptide(L)'
;MANYKIHDNPVRDEWIKKIGALNTLAKGVEMLGDFRRKYTTPLRDSYDLELDWGWIECKLEEKVALLKHHEFNDAQILNQCASGGDAQKQADEVLKKMAACTDKYEAERIHIGFRQAFKPPIMPVNVFMDTDRILGTKLMELRNIGYYDLPLTELRKVRGVKVLTLQ
;
A
#
# COMPACT_ATOMS: atom_id res chain seq x y z
N MET A 1 -11.64 -13.50 19.53
CA MET A 1 -11.99 -12.16 18.99
C MET A 1 -13.13 -11.63 19.80
N ALA A 2 -13.06 -10.37 20.23
CA ALA A 2 -14.15 -9.80 20.99
C ALA A 2 -15.38 -9.59 20.07
N ASN A 3 -16.56 -9.86 20.61
CA ASN A 3 -17.79 -10.16 19.88
C ASN A 3 -18.53 -8.88 19.42
N TYR A 4 -17.83 -7.93 18.84
CA TYR A 4 -18.41 -6.67 18.37
C TYR A 4 -19.08 -6.84 17.00
N LYS A 5 -20.00 -5.96 16.62
CA LYS A 5 -20.63 -6.00 15.28
C LYS A 5 -19.57 -5.75 14.20
N ILE A 6 -19.76 -6.33 13.01
CA ILE A 6 -18.78 -6.26 11.93
C ILE A 6 -18.52 -4.82 11.45
N HIS A 7 -19.58 -4.03 11.26
CA HIS A 7 -19.48 -2.70 10.62
C HIS A 7 -19.43 -1.52 11.58
N ASP A 8 -19.80 -1.74 12.84
CA ASP A 8 -19.95 -0.73 13.89
C ASP A 8 -19.34 -1.29 15.18
N ASN A 9 -18.13 -0.86 15.50
CA ASN A 9 -17.33 -1.45 16.56
C ASN A 9 -16.38 -0.43 17.19
N PRO A 10 -15.96 -0.67 18.46
CA PRO A 10 -15.13 0.28 19.19
C PRO A 10 -13.75 0.53 18.55
N VAL A 11 -13.24 -0.42 17.75
CA VAL A 11 -11.97 -0.24 17.04
C VAL A 11 -12.12 0.84 15.97
N ARG A 12 -13.18 0.78 15.15
CA ARG A 12 -13.48 1.80 14.14
C ARG A 12 -13.78 3.15 14.77
N ASP A 13 -14.50 3.19 15.89
CA ASP A 13 -14.78 4.43 16.63
C ASP A 13 -13.49 5.11 17.13
N GLU A 14 -12.56 4.32 17.66
CA GLU A 14 -11.26 4.84 18.10
C GLU A 14 -10.47 5.43 16.94
N TRP A 15 -10.46 4.75 15.79
CA TRP A 15 -9.79 5.24 14.59
C TRP A 15 -10.44 6.50 14.02
N ILE A 16 -11.77 6.59 14.01
CA ILE A 16 -12.47 7.82 13.60
C ILE A 16 -12.07 9.01 14.46
N LYS A 17 -11.92 8.82 15.78
CA LYS A 17 -11.44 9.89 16.68
C LYS A 17 -10.02 10.33 16.31
N LYS A 18 -9.11 9.39 16.06
CA LYS A 18 -7.73 9.69 15.62
C LYS A 18 -7.70 10.46 14.29
N ILE A 19 -8.50 10.00 13.32
CA ILE A 19 -8.62 10.61 11.99
C ILE A 19 -9.21 12.03 12.09
N GLY A 20 -10.24 12.21 12.92
CA GLY A 20 -10.89 13.50 13.14
C GLY A 20 -9.97 14.57 13.72
N ALA A 21 -8.96 14.17 14.50
CA ALA A 21 -7.97 15.07 15.08
C ALA A 21 -6.90 15.56 14.08
N LEU A 22 -6.83 14.99 12.87
CA LEU A 22 -5.90 15.43 11.84
C LEU A 22 -6.29 16.82 11.31
N ASN A 23 -5.35 17.76 11.36
CA ASN A 23 -5.60 19.15 10.99
C ASN A 23 -4.62 19.73 9.95
N THR A 24 -3.65 18.95 9.50
CA THR A 24 -2.72 19.32 8.43
C THR A 24 -2.48 18.12 7.51
N LEU A 25 -2.22 18.38 6.23
CA LEU A 25 -1.91 17.36 5.23
C LEU A 25 -0.70 16.53 5.65
N ALA A 26 0.36 17.17 6.14
CA ALA A 26 1.59 16.50 6.57
C ALA A 26 1.32 15.40 7.60
N LYS A 27 0.54 15.68 8.65
CA LYS A 27 0.16 14.69 9.68
C LYS A 27 -0.71 13.58 9.10
N GLY A 28 -1.62 13.92 8.19
CA GLY A 28 -2.47 12.93 7.53
C GLY A 28 -1.68 11.98 6.65
N VAL A 29 -0.71 12.50 5.90
CA VAL A 29 0.20 11.71 5.06
C VAL A 29 1.08 10.79 5.90
N GLU A 30 1.65 11.30 6.98
CA GLU A 30 2.44 10.51 7.94
C GLU A 30 1.61 9.36 8.51
N MET A 31 0.43 9.67 9.06
CA MET A 31 -0.47 8.67 9.64
C MET A 31 -0.92 7.62 8.62
N LEU A 32 -1.27 8.02 7.39
CA LEU A 32 -1.67 7.10 6.33
C LEU A 32 -0.50 6.21 5.88
N GLY A 33 0.71 6.78 5.75
CA GLY A 33 1.92 6.02 5.41
C GLY A 33 2.27 4.98 6.47
N ASP A 34 2.25 5.38 7.75
CA ASP A 34 2.44 4.47 8.88
C ASP A 34 1.36 3.38 8.92
N PHE A 35 0.11 3.75 8.72
CA PHE A 35 -1.01 2.81 8.71
C PHE A 35 -0.82 1.73 7.65
N ARG A 36 -0.47 2.12 6.43
CA ARG A 36 -0.25 1.20 5.31
C ARG A 36 0.90 0.24 5.57
N ARG A 37 2.03 0.73 6.09
CA ARG A 37 3.16 -0.12 6.47
C ARG A 37 2.76 -1.14 7.54
N LYS A 38 2.07 -0.66 8.58
CA LYS A 38 1.80 -1.47 9.77
C LYS A 38 0.73 -2.53 9.56
N TYR A 39 -0.32 -2.25 8.77
CA TYR A 39 -1.54 -3.08 8.76
C TYR A 39 -1.93 -3.65 7.40
N THR A 40 -1.26 -3.29 6.30
CA THR A 40 -1.68 -3.69 4.94
C THR A 40 -0.67 -4.61 4.27
N THR A 41 -1.17 -5.47 3.38
CA THR A 41 -0.40 -6.44 2.57
C THR A 41 0.20 -7.61 3.39
N PRO A 42 0.72 -8.67 2.74
CA PRO A 42 1.40 -9.75 3.47
C PRO A 42 2.68 -9.33 4.20
N LEU A 43 3.22 -8.14 3.91
CA LEU A 43 4.43 -7.59 4.54
C LEU A 43 4.13 -6.67 5.72
N ARG A 44 2.89 -6.67 6.23
CA ARG A 44 2.47 -5.83 7.36
C ARG A 44 3.17 -6.22 8.66
N ASP A 45 3.41 -5.23 9.52
CA ASP A 45 4.00 -5.45 10.85
C ASP A 45 3.01 -6.11 11.83
N SER A 46 1.71 -5.90 11.66
CA SER A 46 0.68 -6.41 12.55
C SER A 46 -0.60 -6.81 11.82
N TYR A 47 -1.22 -7.89 12.32
CA TYR A 47 -2.52 -8.40 11.91
C TYR A 47 -3.65 -8.02 12.89
N ASP A 48 -3.38 -7.14 13.87
CA ASP A 48 -4.36 -6.77 14.91
C ASP A 48 -5.63 -6.13 14.34
N LEU A 49 -5.56 -5.55 13.14
CA LEU A 49 -6.67 -4.92 12.43
C LEU A 49 -7.15 -5.70 11.21
N GLU A 50 -6.93 -7.02 11.14
CA GLU A 50 -7.24 -7.83 9.95
C GLU A 50 -8.67 -7.63 9.42
N LEU A 51 -9.65 -7.44 10.30
CA LEU A 51 -11.07 -7.30 9.94
C LEU A 51 -11.52 -5.85 9.71
N ASP A 52 -10.66 -4.86 9.99
CA ASP A 52 -11.03 -3.44 9.99
C ASP A 52 -10.12 -2.55 9.14
N TRP A 53 -8.92 -3.03 8.79
CA TRP A 53 -7.90 -2.17 8.19
C TRP A 53 -8.35 -1.52 6.87
N GLY A 54 -9.10 -2.25 6.03
CA GLY A 54 -9.56 -1.72 4.74
C GLY A 54 -10.55 -0.57 4.89
N TRP A 55 -11.42 -0.63 5.91
CA TRP A 55 -12.36 0.46 6.18
C TRP A 55 -11.65 1.65 6.81
N ILE A 56 -10.71 1.41 7.73
CA ILE A 56 -9.93 2.46 8.38
C ILE A 56 -9.03 3.17 7.35
N GLU A 57 -8.38 2.43 6.45
CA GLU A 57 -7.58 3.00 5.35
C GLU A 57 -8.45 3.95 4.52
N CYS A 58 -9.64 3.53 4.12
CA CYS A 58 -10.57 4.37 3.36
C CYS A 58 -10.92 5.68 4.09
N LYS A 59 -11.14 5.64 5.41
CA LYS A 59 -11.43 6.86 6.20
C LYS A 59 -10.22 7.77 6.37
N LEU A 60 -9.02 7.21 6.45
CA LEU A 60 -7.79 8.00 6.37
C LEU A 60 -7.62 8.64 4.99
N GLU A 61 -7.89 7.90 3.92
CA GLU A 61 -7.83 8.39 2.53
C GLU A 61 -8.80 9.55 2.30
N GLU A 62 -10.06 9.45 2.76
CA GLU A 62 -11.03 10.55 2.71
C GLU A 62 -10.48 11.82 3.39
N LYS A 63 -9.94 11.68 4.60
CA LYS A 63 -9.41 12.80 5.37
C LYS A 63 -8.19 13.44 4.71
N VAL A 64 -7.25 12.63 4.21
CA VAL A 64 -6.06 13.13 3.50
C VAL A 64 -6.44 13.80 2.20
N ALA A 65 -7.42 13.28 1.46
CA ALA A 65 -7.92 13.92 0.24
C ALA A 65 -8.50 15.31 0.49
N LEU A 66 -9.30 15.46 1.56
CA LEU A 66 -9.86 16.75 1.97
C LEU A 66 -8.77 17.75 2.37
N LEU A 67 -7.80 17.32 3.18
CA LEU A 67 -6.66 18.15 3.58
C LEU A 67 -5.83 18.57 2.36
N LYS A 68 -5.61 17.65 1.41
CA LYS A 68 -4.88 17.93 0.17
C LYS A 68 -5.61 18.96 -0.68
N HIS A 69 -6.93 18.82 -0.84
CA HIS A 69 -7.73 19.78 -1.59
C HIS A 69 -7.70 21.18 -0.97
N HIS A 70 -7.62 21.28 0.36
CA HIS A 70 -7.52 22.55 1.05
C HIS A 70 -6.13 23.22 0.89
N GLU A 71 -5.05 22.42 0.88
CA GLU A 71 -3.68 22.95 0.88
C GLU A 71 -3.06 23.11 -0.52
N PHE A 72 -3.48 22.31 -1.51
CA PHE A 72 -2.90 22.32 -2.85
C PHE A 72 -3.75 23.13 -3.82
N ASN A 73 -3.10 23.82 -4.75
CA ASN A 73 -3.76 24.34 -5.95
C ASN A 73 -3.96 23.23 -7.02
N ASP A 74 -4.72 23.54 -8.07
CA ASP A 74 -5.04 22.58 -9.14
C ASP A 74 -3.79 21.95 -9.79
N ALA A 75 -2.76 22.75 -10.06
CA ALA A 75 -1.53 22.26 -10.66
C ALA A 75 -0.79 21.29 -9.71
N GLN A 76 -0.81 21.54 -8.41
CA GLN A 76 -0.24 20.64 -7.41
C GLN A 76 -1.06 19.37 -7.24
N ILE A 77 -2.40 19.45 -7.25
CA ILE A 77 -3.28 18.28 -7.17
C ILE A 77 -3.00 17.29 -8.31
N LEU A 78 -2.72 17.81 -9.51
CA LEU A 78 -2.47 17.00 -10.70
C LEU A 78 -1.05 16.44 -10.78
N ASN A 79 -0.05 17.14 -10.26
CA ASN A 79 1.37 16.84 -10.55
C ASN A 79 2.22 16.51 -9.31
N GLN A 80 1.73 16.76 -8.09
CA GLN A 80 2.52 16.53 -6.86
C GLN A 80 1.93 15.42 -6.01
N CYS A 81 2.82 14.67 -5.35
CA CYS A 81 2.42 13.76 -4.29
C CYS A 81 2.06 14.55 -3.02
N ALA A 82 1.08 14.07 -2.25
CA ALA A 82 0.72 14.63 -0.95
C ALA A 82 1.90 14.61 0.05
N SER A 83 2.79 13.63 -0.09
CA SER A 83 4.05 13.52 0.64
C SER A 83 5.13 14.51 0.18
N GLY A 84 4.82 15.38 -0.77
CA GLY A 84 5.77 16.22 -1.46
C GLY A 84 6.44 15.52 -2.65
N GLY A 85 7.10 16.33 -3.47
CA GLY A 85 7.77 15.88 -4.69
C GLY A 85 6.84 15.80 -5.91
N ASP A 86 7.48 15.76 -7.07
CA ASP A 86 6.81 15.57 -8.36
C ASP A 86 6.38 14.11 -8.54
N ALA A 87 5.11 13.90 -8.88
CA ALA A 87 4.52 12.57 -8.97
C ALA A 87 5.16 11.72 -10.08
N GLN A 88 5.45 12.33 -11.23
CA GLN A 88 6.03 11.60 -12.36
C GLN A 88 7.47 11.18 -12.06
N LYS A 89 8.28 12.05 -11.42
CA LYS A 89 9.64 11.68 -10.99
C LYS A 89 9.64 10.51 -10.00
N GLN A 90 8.72 10.51 -9.04
CA GLN A 90 8.59 9.40 -8.08
C GLN A 90 8.18 8.10 -8.77
N ALA A 91 7.25 8.17 -9.74
CA ALA A 91 6.87 7.03 -10.57
C ALA A 91 8.08 6.50 -11.38
N ASP A 92 8.79 7.37 -12.08
CA ASP A 92 9.93 7.02 -12.93
C ASP A 92 11.05 6.31 -12.13
N GLU A 93 11.30 6.75 -10.90
CA GLU A 93 12.29 6.12 -10.02
C GLU A 93 11.92 4.68 -9.68
N VAL A 94 10.65 4.41 -9.39
CA VAL A 94 10.15 3.07 -9.07
C VAL A 94 10.12 2.18 -10.32
N LEU A 95 9.69 2.74 -11.46
CA LEU A 95 9.69 2.04 -12.74
C LEU A 95 11.10 1.64 -13.15
N LYS A 96 12.10 2.51 -12.95
CA LYS A 96 13.51 2.21 -13.22
C LYS A 96 14.01 1.04 -12.37
N LYS A 97 13.66 1.01 -11.07
CA LYS A 97 14.01 -0.11 -10.17
C LYS A 97 13.38 -1.42 -10.64
N MET A 98 12.09 -1.40 -11.00
CA MET A 98 11.37 -2.57 -11.49
C MET A 98 11.92 -3.07 -12.84
N ALA A 99 12.28 -2.16 -13.76
CA ALA A 99 12.84 -2.53 -15.06
C ALA A 99 14.20 -3.25 -14.92
N ALA A 100 15.02 -2.84 -13.96
CA ALA A 100 16.31 -3.47 -13.65
C ALA A 100 16.18 -4.78 -12.85
N CYS A 101 15.01 -5.08 -12.29
CA CYS A 101 14.80 -6.24 -11.45
C CYS A 101 14.65 -7.53 -12.27
N THR A 102 15.40 -8.56 -11.88
CA THR A 102 15.40 -9.88 -12.51
C THR A 102 14.83 -10.97 -11.58
N ASP A 103 14.62 -10.68 -10.30
CA ASP A 103 14.13 -11.62 -9.30
C ASP A 103 12.65 -11.35 -8.96
N LYS A 104 11.83 -12.41 -8.99
CA LYS A 104 10.39 -12.29 -8.75
C LYS A 104 10.02 -11.93 -7.30
N TYR A 105 10.90 -12.22 -6.33
CA TYR A 105 10.68 -11.91 -4.92
C TYR A 105 11.12 -10.48 -4.56
N GLU A 106 12.09 -9.92 -5.27
CA GLU A 106 12.41 -8.50 -5.21
C GLU A 106 11.35 -7.68 -5.93
N ALA A 107 10.92 -8.10 -7.12
CA ALA A 107 9.87 -7.41 -7.88
C ALA A 107 8.56 -7.28 -7.09
N GLU A 108 8.14 -8.33 -6.36
CA GLU A 108 6.94 -8.24 -5.51
C GLU A 108 7.10 -7.22 -4.38
N ARG A 109 8.30 -7.09 -3.79
CA ARG A 109 8.57 -6.11 -2.73
C ARG A 109 8.56 -4.69 -3.27
N ILE A 110 9.12 -4.46 -4.46
CA ILE A 110 9.06 -3.17 -5.15
C ILE A 110 7.60 -2.76 -5.38
N HIS A 111 6.78 -3.66 -5.93
CA HIS A 111 5.39 -3.36 -6.24
C HIS A 111 4.54 -3.15 -4.98
N ILE A 112 4.70 -3.99 -3.96
CA ILE A 112 4.02 -3.82 -2.66
C ILE A 112 4.41 -2.50 -2.00
N GLY A 113 5.72 -2.19 -1.95
CA GLY A 113 6.23 -0.97 -1.35
C GLY A 113 5.74 0.29 -2.06
N PHE A 114 5.68 0.26 -3.40
CA PHE A 114 5.08 1.34 -4.19
C PHE A 114 3.63 1.60 -3.78
N ARG A 115 2.81 0.55 -3.68
CA ARG A 115 1.39 0.68 -3.31
C ARG A 115 1.23 1.18 -1.88
N GLN A 116 2.03 0.71 -0.93
CA GLN A 116 1.99 1.20 0.45
C GLN A 116 2.37 2.69 0.55
N ALA A 117 3.37 3.13 -0.23
CA ALA A 117 3.85 4.51 -0.19
C ALA A 117 2.95 5.48 -0.97
N PHE A 118 2.48 5.09 -2.15
CA PHE A 118 1.94 6.03 -3.14
C PHE A 118 0.47 5.86 -3.49
N LYS A 119 -0.24 4.84 -2.97
CA LYS A 119 -1.67 4.68 -3.24
C LYS A 119 -2.42 6.00 -2.98
N PRO A 120 -3.35 6.43 -3.86
CA PRO A 120 -4.14 7.63 -3.66
C PRO A 120 -4.75 7.70 -2.25
N PRO A 121 -4.88 8.88 -1.63
CA PRO A 121 -4.69 10.21 -2.21
C PRO A 121 -3.25 10.73 -2.21
N ILE A 122 -2.24 9.89 -1.91
CA ILE A 122 -0.83 10.30 -1.91
C ILE A 122 -0.39 10.73 -3.31
N MET A 123 -0.31 9.79 -4.26
CA MET A 123 -0.01 10.11 -5.66
C MET A 123 -1.30 10.45 -6.42
N PRO A 124 -1.26 11.37 -7.41
CA PRO A 124 -2.36 11.57 -8.34
C PRO A 124 -2.77 10.26 -9.03
N VAL A 125 -4.07 10.02 -9.14
CA VAL A 125 -4.63 8.73 -9.59
C VAL A 125 -4.10 8.32 -10.96
N ASN A 126 -4.02 9.26 -11.90
CA ASN A 126 -3.57 8.96 -13.27
C ASN A 126 -2.12 8.44 -13.29
N VAL A 127 -1.22 9.09 -12.54
CA VAL A 127 0.19 8.67 -12.43
C VAL A 127 0.28 7.33 -11.70
N PHE A 128 -0.47 7.17 -10.59
CA PHE A 128 -0.46 5.93 -9.82
C PHE A 128 -0.93 4.73 -10.64
N MET A 129 -2.06 4.85 -11.35
CA MET A 129 -2.65 3.75 -12.09
C MET A 129 -1.79 3.34 -13.29
N ASP A 130 -1.17 4.30 -13.99
CA ASP A 130 -0.25 3.96 -15.09
C ASP A 130 1.02 3.28 -14.55
N THR A 131 1.55 3.76 -13.43
CA THR A 131 2.69 3.12 -12.75
C THR A 131 2.35 1.71 -12.30
N ASP A 132 1.21 1.51 -11.60
CA ASP A 132 0.75 0.21 -11.10
C ASP A 132 0.54 -0.79 -12.24
N ARG A 133 0.02 -0.32 -13.40
CA ARG A 133 -0.11 -1.12 -14.63
C ARG A 133 1.25 -1.65 -15.09
N ILE A 134 2.27 -0.79 -15.21
CA ILE A 134 3.59 -1.17 -15.69
C ILE A 134 4.30 -2.11 -14.70
N LEU A 135 4.23 -1.80 -13.40
CA LEU A 135 4.79 -2.65 -12.34
C LEU A 135 4.14 -4.04 -12.33
N GLY A 136 2.81 -4.09 -12.46
CA GLY A 136 2.05 -5.34 -12.51
C GLY A 136 2.44 -6.22 -13.70
N THR A 137 2.61 -5.63 -14.89
CA THR A 137 3.07 -6.36 -16.09
C THR A 137 4.41 -7.05 -15.82
N LYS A 138 5.42 -6.31 -15.37
CA LYS A 138 6.76 -6.87 -15.12
C LYS A 138 6.73 -7.95 -14.03
N LEU A 139 5.96 -7.75 -12.96
CA LEU A 139 5.82 -8.73 -11.88
C LEU A 139 5.21 -10.04 -12.40
N MET A 140 4.18 -9.96 -13.24
CA MET A 140 3.56 -11.15 -13.83
C MET A 140 4.51 -11.88 -14.77
N GLU A 141 5.26 -11.16 -15.61
CA GLU A 141 6.29 -11.75 -16.48
C GLU A 141 7.31 -12.56 -15.66
N LEU A 142 7.87 -11.97 -14.61
CA LEU A 142 8.88 -12.63 -13.76
C LEU A 142 8.30 -13.82 -12.97
N ARG A 143 7.06 -13.73 -12.50
CA ARG A 143 6.44 -14.81 -11.71
C ARG A 143 6.04 -16.00 -12.55
N ASN A 144 5.61 -15.79 -13.80
CA ASN A 144 5.01 -16.82 -14.63
C ASN A 144 6.02 -17.64 -15.45
N ILE A 145 7.26 -17.17 -15.59
CA ILE A 145 8.34 -17.97 -16.18
C ILE A 145 8.64 -19.16 -15.25
N GLY A 146 8.58 -20.37 -15.79
CA GLY A 146 8.91 -21.59 -15.04
C GLY A 146 8.03 -21.78 -13.80
N TYR A 147 6.75 -21.38 -13.86
CA TYR A 147 5.88 -21.29 -12.69
C TYR A 147 5.80 -22.59 -11.86
N TYR A 148 5.85 -23.74 -12.54
CA TYR A 148 5.76 -25.06 -11.92
C TYR A 148 7.12 -25.75 -11.71
N ASP A 149 8.23 -25.08 -12.04
CA ASP A 149 9.56 -25.68 -11.99
C ASP A 149 10.04 -25.91 -10.54
N LEU A 150 9.55 -25.10 -9.59
CA LEU A 150 9.93 -25.18 -8.19
C LEU A 150 8.95 -26.07 -7.40
N PRO A 151 9.39 -27.20 -6.81
CA PRO A 151 8.54 -28.03 -5.98
C PRO A 151 7.99 -27.28 -4.76
N LEU A 152 6.80 -27.68 -4.28
CA LEU A 152 6.15 -27.04 -3.13
C LEU A 152 7.03 -27.03 -1.86
N THR A 153 7.85 -28.06 -1.65
CA THR A 153 8.79 -28.14 -0.52
C THR A 153 9.81 -27.01 -0.53
N GLU A 154 10.36 -26.68 -1.70
CA GLU A 154 11.33 -25.59 -1.87
C GLU A 154 10.64 -24.23 -1.92
N LEU A 155 9.47 -24.14 -2.57
CA LEU A 155 8.67 -22.92 -2.59
C LEU A 155 8.29 -22.44 -1.17
N ARG A 156 7.94 -23.38 -0.27
CA ARG A 156 7.69 -23.07 1.15
C ARG A 156 8.91 -22.46 1.84
N LYS A 157 10.12 -22.98 1.57
CA LYS A 157 11.37 -22.44 2.13
C LYS A 157 11.67 -21.05 1.60
N VAL A 158 11.58 -20.84 0.28
CA VAL A 158 11.87 -19.54 -0.32
C VAL A 158 10.85 -18.48 0.09
N ARG A 159 9.57 -18.84 0.22
CA ARG A 159 8.55 -17.96 0.77
C ARG A 159 8.75 -17.68 2.27
N GLY A 160 9.44 -18.57 2.99
CA GLY A 160 9.75 -18.42 4.42
C GLY A 160 8.59 -18.77 5.35
N VAL A 161 7.69 -19.67 4.94
CA VAL A 161 6.54 -20.04 5.78
C VAL A 161 6.96 -20.99 6.92
N LYS A 162 6.34 -20.82 8.09
CA LYS A 162 6.36 -21.85 9.15
C LYS A 162 5.27 -22.87 8.86
N VAL A 163 5.67 -24.08 8.44
CA VAL A 163 4.73 -25.17 8.20
C VAL A 163 4.22 -25.71 9.53
N LEU A 164 2.90 -25.61 9.78
CA LEU A 164 2.28 -26.06 11.04
C LEU A 164 1.83 -27.52 10.97
N THR A 165 1.28 -27.93 9.83
CA THR A 165 0.81 -29.29 9.59
C THR A 165 0.89 -29.61 8.09
N LEU A 166 1.14 -30.87 7.75
CA LEU A 166 1.01 -31.45 6.42
C LEU A 166 0.17 -32.71 6.59
N GLN A 167 -1.00 -32.72 5.95
CA GLN A 167 -1.91 -33.86 5.96
C GLN A 167 -1.40 -34.98 5.05
#